data_AF-A0A357CHV9-F1
#
_entry.id   AF-A0A357CHV9-F1
#
_cell.length_a   1.000
_cell.length_b   1.000
_cell.length_c   1.000
_cell.angle_alpha   90.00
_cell.angle_beta   90.00
_cell.angle_gamma   90.00
#
_symmetry.space_group_name_H-M   'P 1'
#
loop_
_entity.id
_entity.type
_entity.pdbx_description
1 polymer ?
#
loop_
_entity_poly.entity_id
_entity_poly.type
_entity_poly.pdbx_seq_one_letter_code
_entity_poly.pdbx_strand_id
1 'polypeptide(L)'
;SQEDSADVIFSKSFVGRTYDDDLAVEGWDEIDGGLVAPPIYVHRYQREDGTYLVLTSREAVKATNTAPASYVVVDALIVPKPQKDDVEFSIACVQGKDETLNFMGEAKGSEEKEWWTDVRRAWEISLETGLIASVQPKGIRCTNASWGQ
;
A
#
# COMPACT_ATOMS: atom_id res chain seq x y z
N SER A 1 -6.56 12.57 -23.63
CA SER A 1 -6.83 11.13 -23.55
C SER A 1 -5.54 10.49 -23.08
N GLN A 2 -5.41 10.22 -21.78
CA GLN A 2 -4.28 9.45 -21.27
C GLN A 2 -4.58 7.99 -21.62
N GLU A 3 -3.82 7.43 -22.55
CA GLU A 3 -3.64 5.99 -22.57
C GLU A 3 -3.03 5.63 -21.22
N ASP A 4 -3.78 4.93 -20.38
CA ASP A 4 -3.24 4.36 -19.15
C ASP A 4 -2.00 3.54 -19.54
N SER A 5 -0.87 3.78 -18.88
CA SER A 5 0.34 2.99 -19.15
C SER A 5 0.05 1.51 -18.92
N ALA A 6 0.79 0.61 -19.58
CA ALA A 6 0.64 -0.84 -19.41
C ALA A 6 0.64 -1.25 -17.93
N ASP A 7 1.44 -0.57 -17.10
CA ASP A 7 1.51 -0.73 -15.66
C ASP A 7 0.19 -0.36 -14.95
N VAL A 8 -0.45 0.75 -15.34
CA VAL A 8 -1.76 1.16 -14.79
C VAL A 8 -2.87 0.19 -15.21
N ILE A 9 -2.83 -0.31 -16.44
CA ILE A 9 -3.79 -1.33 -16.91
C ILE A 9 -3.58 -2.64 -16.13
N PHE A 10 -2.33 -3.06 -15.96
CA PHE A 10 -1.97 -4.24 -15.20
C PHE A 10 -2.46 -4.14 -13.75
N SER A 11 -2.18 -3.04 -13.05
CA SER A 11 -2.60 -2.87 -11.65
C SER A 11 -4.12 -2.88 -11.51
N LYS A 12 -4.85 -2.19 -12.41
CA LYS A 12 -6.32 -2.19 -12.40
C LYS A 12 -6.94 -3.55 -12.71
N SER A 13 -6.21 -4.45 -13.38
CA SER A 13 -6.71 -5.81 -13.68
C SER A 13 -6.93 -6.70 -12.45
N PHE A 14 -6.44 -6.28 -11.28
CA PHE A 14 -6.66 -6.96 -10.00
C PHE A 14 -7.97 -6.56 -9.33
N VAL A 15 -8.50 -5.37 -9.60
CA VAL A 15 -9.73 -4.88 -8.97
C VAL A 15 -10.89 -5.82 -9.26
N GLY A 16 -11.61 -6.22 -8.21
CA GLY A 16 -12.70 -7.19 -8.26
C GLY A 16 -12.27 -8.66 -8.18
N ARG A 17 -10.97 -8.98 -8.22
CA ARG A 17 -10.50 -10.35 -7.97
C ARG A 17 -10.76 -10.74 -6.52
N THR A 18 -11.21 -11.97 -6.34
CA THR A 18 -11.44 -12.58 -5.03
C THR A 18 -10.29 -13.52 -4.70
N TYR A 19 -9.87 -13.56 -3.44
CA TYR A 19 -8.87 -14.49 -2.93
C TYR A 19 -9.18 -14.86 -1.47
N ASP A 20 -8.74 -16.04 -1.06
CA ASP A 20 -9.10 -16.62 0.24
C ASP A 20 -7.90 -16.72 1.22
N ASP A 21 -6.68 -16.54 0.72
CA ASP A 21 -5.44 -16.67 1.51
C ASP A 21 -4.38 -15.72 0.91
N ASP A 22 -3.38 -16.26 0.24
CA ASP A 22 -2.36 -15.47 -0.45
C ASP A 22 -2.85 -14.91 -1.79
N LEU A 23 -2.48 -13.67 -2.08
CA LEU A 23 -2.67 -13.04 -3.38
C LEU A 23 -1.32 -12.96 -4.12
N ALA A 24 -0.89 -14.09 -4.69
CA ALA A 24 0.35 -14.12 -5.47
C ALA A 24 0.20 -13.30 -6.77
N VAL A 25 1.20 -12.46 -7.05
CA VAL A 25 1.26 -11.64 -8.26
C VAL A 25 2.49 -12.05 -9.07
N GLU A 26 2.29 -12.67 -10.24
CA GLU A 26 3.38 -13.18 -11.06
C GLU A 26 4.37 -12.07 -11.46
N GLY A 27 5.66 -12.27 -11.16
CA GLY A 27 6.73 -11.31 -11.42
C GLY A 27 6.88 -10.20 -10.38
N TRP A 28 6.19 -10.33 -9.24
CA TRP A 28 6.25 -9.37 -8.13
C TRP A 28 6.46 -10.11 -6.80
N ASP A 29 7.38 -9.60 -6.00
CA ASP A 29 7.65 -10.12 -4.66
C ASP A 29 6.79 -9.35 -3.65
N GLU A 30 6.06 -10.06 -2.78
CA GLU A 30 5.35 -9.43 -1.67
C GLU A 30 6.35 -8.97 -0.61
N ILE A 31 6.29 -7.69 -0.26
CA ILE A 31 7.20 -7.07 0.71
C ILE A 31 6.57 -7.11 2.10
N ASP A 32 5.37 -6.56 2.21
CA ASP A 32 4.58 -6.48 3.43
C ASP A 32 3.12 -6.16 3.12
N GLY A 33 2.30 -6.18 4.16
CA GLY A 33 0.88 -5.91 4.10
C GLY A 33 0.25 -6.05 5.47
N GLY A 34 -1.07 -5.86 5.53
CA GLY A 34 -1.80 -6.07 6.77
C GLY A 34 -3.15 -5.38 6.82
N LEU A 35 -3.75 -5.43 8.01
CA LEU A 35 -5.00 -4.76 8.33
C LEU A 35 -4.76 -3.26 8.48
N VAL A 36 -5.43 -2.45 7.67
CA VAL A 36 -5.46 -0.99 7.84
C VAL A 36 -6.46 -0.63 8.93
N ALA A 37 -7.72 -1.01 8.71
CA ALA A 37 -8.79 -0.98 9.70
C ALA A 37 -9.90 -1.91 9.19
N PRO A 38 -10.59 -2.69 10.03
CA PRO A 38 -11.62 -3.61 9.54
C PRO A 38 -12.70 -2.87 8.73
N PRO A 39 -13.06 -3.34 7.52
CA PRO A 39 -12.67 -4.58 6.85
C PRO A 39 -11.56 -4.43 5.78
N ILE A 40 -10.76 -3.37 5.82
CA ILE A 40 -9.79 -2.97 4.80
C ILE A 40 -8.37 -3.49 5.10
N TYR A 41 -7.80 -4.15 4.10
CA TYR A 41 -6.44 -4.69 4.09
C TYR A 41 -5.63 -4.06 2.97
N VAL A 42 -4.30 -4.08 3.11
CA VAL A 42 -3.36 -3.59 2.11
C VAL A 42 -2.24 -4.61 1.91
N HIS A 43 -1.79 -4.76 0.67
CA HIS A 43 -0.62 -5.54 0.29
C HIS A 43 0.31 -4.67 -0.56
N ARG A 44 1.61 -4.70 -0.29
CA ARG A 44 2.64 -4.05 -1.10
C ARG A 44 3.57 -5.09 -1.70
N TYR A 45 3.70 -5.03 -3.01
CA TYR A 45 4.63 -5.83 -3.79
C TYR A 45 5.67 -4.96 -4.46
N GLN A 46 6.80 -5.55 -4.85
CA GLN A 46 7.84 -4.91 -5.63
C GLN A 46 8.24 -5.78 -6.83
N ARG A 47 8.40 -5.14 -8.00
CA ARG A 47 8.97 -5.75 -9.21
C ARG A 47 10.49 -5.55 -9.22
N GLU A 48 11.22 -6.38 -9.96
CA GLU A 48 12.69 -6.32 -10.08
C GLU A 48 13.25 -4.93 -10.45
N ASP A 49 12.50 -4.13 -11.22
CA ASP A 49 12.89 -2.75 -11.58
C ASP A 49 12.71 -1.72 -10.45
N GLY A 50 12.21 -2.16 -9.29
CA GLY A 50 11.94 -1.35 -8.11
C GLY A 50 10.57 -0.67 -8.10
N THR A 51 9.71 -0.92 -9.09
CA THR A 51 8.32 -0.44 -9.11
C THR A 51 7.53 -1.13 -8.00
N TYR A 52 6.67 -0.38 -7.32
CA TYR A 52 5.77 -0.90 -6.30
C TYR A 52 4.36 -1.06 -6.85
N LEU A 53 3.71 -2.15 -6.47
CA LEU A 53 2.27 -2.37 -6.63
C LEU A 53 1.66 -2.42 -5.24
N VAL A 54 0.64 -1.61 -5.01
CA VAL A 54 -0.18 -1.68 -3.80
C VAL A 54 -1.57 -2.12 -4.20
N LEU A 55 -2.09 -3.14 -3.51
CA LEU A 55 -3.47 -3.59 -3.65
C LEU A 55 -4.17 -3.37 -2.31
N THR A 56 -5.33 -2.70 -2.35
CA THR A 56 -6.22 -2.66 -1.19
C THR A 56 -7.35 -3.65 -1.40
N SER A 57 -7.72 -4.32 -0.32
CA SER A 57 -8.74 -5.36 -0.34
C SER A 57 -9.74 -5.15 0.78
N ARG A 58 -10.96 -5.62 0.56
CA ARG A 58 -12.01 -5.66 1.56
C ARG A 58 -12.35 -7.10 1.90
N GLU A 59 -12.39 -7.42 3.19
CA GLU A 59 -12.92 -8.70 3.67
C GLU A 59 -14.40 -8.80 3.25
N ALA A 60 -14.71 -9.80 2.43
CA ALA A 60 -16.04 -10.09 1.91
C ALA A 60 -16.74 -11.18 2.74
N VAL A 61 -15.99 -12.18 3.20
CA VAL A 61 -16.49 -13.27 4.05
C VAL A 61 -15.49 -13.48 5.17
N LYS A 62 -15.98 -13.55 6.41
CA LYS A 62 -15.16 -13.84 7.59
C LYS A 62 -14.74 -15.30 7.61
N ALA A 63 -13.54 -15.55 8.12
CA ALA A 63 -13.10 -16.90 8.42
C ALA A 63 -14.07 -17.61 9.38
N THR A 64 -14.24 -18.90 9.16
CA THR A 64 -14.98 -19.80 10.04
C THR A 64 -14.08 -20.97 10.42
N ASN A 65 -14.55 -21.87 11.30
CA ASN A 65 -13.79 -23.06 11.67
C ASN A 65 -13.53 -24.03 10.50
N THR A 66 -14.22 -23.84 9.36
CA THR A 66 -14.20 -24.77 8.22
C THR A 66 -13.79 -24.12 6.90
N ALA A 67 -13.61 -22.80 6.87
CA ALA A 67 -13.26 -22.05 5.67
C ALA A 67 -12.47 -20.79 6.03
N PRO A 68 -11.42 -20.43 5.27
CA PRO A 68 -10.70 -19.17 5.45
C PRO A 68 -11.59 -17.96 5.13
N ALA A 69 -11.11 -16.75 5.46
CA ALA A 69 -11.76 -15.51 5.06
C ALA A 69 -11.59 -15.31 3.54
N SER A 70 -12.54 -14.67 2.88
CA SER A 70 -12.39 -14.27 1.48
C SER A 70 -12.33 -12.75 1.38
N TYR A 71 -11.48 -12.26 0.49
CA TYR A 71 -11.22 -10.85 0.27
C TYR A 71 -11.47 -10.50 -1.19
N VAL A 72 -11.85 -9.25 -1.45
CA VAL A 72 -11.99 -8.70 -2.79
C VAL A 72 -11.10 -7.49 -2.92
N VAL A 73 -10.23 -7.47 -3.95
CA VAL A 73 -9.41 -6.30 -4.26
C VAL A 73 -10.34 -5.15 -4.66
N VAL A 74 -10.24 -4.01 -3.98
CA VAL A 74 -11.09 -2.83 -4.20
C VAL A 74 -10.37 -1.72 -4.94
N ASP A 75 -9.05 -1.61 -4.81
CA ASP A 75 -8.27 -0.62 -5.55
C ASP A 75 -6.82 -1.09 -5.74
N ALA A 76 -6.12 -0.42 -6.65
CA ALA A 76 -4.73 -0.69 -6.98
C ALA A 76 -3.96 0.60 -7.29
N LEU A 77 -2.78 0.74 -6.70
CA LEU A 77 -1.85 1.83 -6.95
C LEU A 77 -0.54 1.25 -7.48
N ILE A 78 -0.03 1.82 -8.58
CA ILE A 78 1.31 1.54 -9.08
C ILE A 78 2.20 2.76 -8.87
N VAL A 79 3.35 2.56 -8.24
CA VAL A 79 4.32 3.61 -7.92
C VAL A 79 5.65 3.24 -8.52
N PRO A 80 6.14 3.98 -9.54
CA PRO A 80 7.49 3.76 -10.07
C PRO A 80 8.54 3.90 -8.97
N LYS A 81 9.69 3.21 -9.13
CA LYS A 81 10.83 3.35 -8.23
C LYS A 81 11.11 4.84 -7.93
N PRO A 82 11.28 5.24 -6.65
CA PRO A 82 11.67 6.60 -6.32
C PRO A 82 12.93 7.04 -7.07
N GLN A 83 12.93 8.24 -7.65
CA GLN A 83 14.04 8.72 -8.49
C GLN A 83 15.33 9.01 -7.72
N LYS A 84 15.25 9.19 -6.40
CA LYS A 84 16.42 9.46 -5.57
C LYS A 84 16.64 8.26 -4.65
N ASP A 85 17.88 7.82 -4.56
CA ASP A 85 18.28 6.66 -3.76
C ASP A 85 18.05 6.86 -2.25
N ASP A 86 17.79 8.10 -1.82
CA ASP A 86 17.52 8.46 -0.42
C ASP A 86 16.02 8.56 -0.08
N VAL A 87 15.15 8.08 -0.96
CA VAL A 87 13.69 8.07 -0.77
C VAL A 87 13.19 6.65 -0.88
N GLU A 88 12.36 6.26 0.08
CA GLU A 88 11.70 4.97 0.07
C GLU A 88 10.19 5.14 0.05
N PHE A 89 9.50 4.20 -0.58
CA PHE A 89 8.05 4.09 -0.51
C PHE A 89 7.68 3.28 0.74
N SER A 90 6.68 3.72 1.51
CA SER A 90 6.17 3.03 2.69
C SER A 90 4.65 3.01 2.67
N ILE A 91 4.06 1.88 3.08
CA ILE A 91 2.62 1.76 3.34
C ILE A 91 2.26 1.98 4.81
N ALA A 92 3.25 2.22 5.65
CA ALA A 92 3.09 2.45 7.07
C ALA A 92 3.27 3.93 7.37
N CYS A 93 2.26 4.75 7.05
CA CYS A 93 2.28 6.17 7.36
C CYS A 93 1.01 6.60 8.11
N VAL A 94 1.15 7.63 8.95
CA VAL A 94 0.07 8.22 9.76
C VAL A 94 -0.02 9.73 9.53
N GLN A 95 -1.19 10.32 9.78
CA GLN A 95 -1.38 11.76 9.77
C GLN A 95 -2.09 12.25 11.03
N GLY A 96 -1.54 13.28 11.67
CA GLY A 96 -2.16 13.90 12.84
C GLY A 96 -1.97 13.09 14.12
N LYS A 97 -3.02 13.01 14.94
CA LYS A 97 -2.98 12.33 16.27
C LYS A 97 -3.49 10.89 16.22
N ASP A 98 -4.21 10.54 15.16
CA ASP A 98 -4.63 9.16 14.92
C ASP A 98 -3.40 8.41 14.37
N GLU A 99 -3.08 7.29 15.00
CA GLU A 99 -1.95 6.44 14.61
C GLU A 99 -2.39 5.30 13.66
N THR A 100 -3.61 5.39 13.11
CA THR A 100 -4.06 4.51 12.04
C THR A 100 -3.15 4.63 10.81
N LEU A 101 -2.63 3.49 10.35
CA LEU A 101 -1.71 3.38 9.22
C LEU A 101 -2.47 3.35 7.88
N ASN A 102 -3.32 4.34 7.64
CA ASN A 102 -4.10 4.45 6.41
C ASN A 102 -3.47 5.38 5.38
N PHE A 103 -2.25 5.85 5.61
CA PHE A 103 -1.50 6.63 4.65
C PHE A 103 -0.31 5.83 4.12
N MET A 104 0.08 6.16 2.89
CA MET A 104 1.26 5.65 2.22
C MET A 104 2.05 6.83 1.70
N GLY A 105 3.36 6.70 1.56
CA GLY A 105 4.15 7.81 1.08
C GLY A 105 5.56 7.46 0.67
N GLU A 106 6.10 8.34 -0.18
CA GLU A 106 7.52 8.39 -0.46
C GLU A 106 8.18 9.31 0.56
N ALA A 107 8.99 8.73 1.44
CA ALA A 107 9.58 9.44 2.56
C ALA A 107 11.11 9.30 2.56
N LYS A 108 11.73 10.31 3.17
CA LYS A 108 13.16 10.32 3.47
C LYS A 108 13.37 10.68 4.94
N GLY A 109 14.39 10.10 5.54
CA GLY A 109 14.88 10.55 6.84
C GLY A 109 16.19 9.91 7.21
N SER A 110 16.58 10.10 8.47
CA SER A 110 17.74 9.41 9.03
C SER A 110 17.35 7.98 9.39
N GLU A 111 18.22 7.02 9.09
CA GLU A 111 18.07 5.62 9.51
C GLU A 111 17.97 5.49 11.04
N GLU A 112 18.50 6.46 11.80
CA GLU A 112 18.41 6.56 13.26
C GLU A 112 17.06 7.09 13.78
N LYS A 113 16.07 7.31 12.91
CA LYS A 113 14.72 7.67 13.33
C LYS A 113 13.70 6.65 12.85
N GLU A 114 12.83 6.23 13.76
CA GLU A 114 11.67 5.39 13.46
C GLU A 114 10.72 6.07 12.47
N TRP A 115 10.49 7.37 12.65
CA TRP A 115 9.52 8.14 11.87
C TRP A 115 10.21 9.17 10.99
N TRP A 116 9.92 9.10 9.70
CA TRP A 116 10.37 10.05 8.68
C TRP A 116 9.27 11.04 8.34
N THR A 117 9.61 12.33 8.32
CA THR A 117 8.65 13.43 8.12
C THR A 117 8.87 14.19 6.81
N ASP A 118 9.96 13.94 6.09
CA ASP A 118 10.17 14.48 4.74
C ASP A 118 9.43 13.57 3.74
N VAL A 119 8.12 13.75 3.66
CA VAL A 119 7.22 13.02 2.75
C VAL A 119 7.00 13.84 1.48
N ARG A 120 7.32 13.27 0.32
CA ARG A 120 7.30 13.97 -0.97
C ARG A 120 6.03 13.72 -1.78
N ARG A 121 5.54 12.49 -1.73
CA ARG A 121 4.25 12.06 -2.31
C ARG A 121 3.52 11.23 -1.28
N ALA A 122 2.21 11.35 -1.25
CA ALA A 122 1.39 10.64 -0.29
C ALA A 122 0.04 10.24 -0.88
N TRP A 123 -0.47 9.14 -0.35
CA TRP A 123 -1.76 8.58 -0.67
C TRP A 123 -2.48 8.20 0.62
N GLU A 124 -3.80 8.29 0.61
CA GLU A 124 -4.67 7.85 1.68
C GLU A 124 -5.53 6.69 1.20
N ILE A 125 -5.66 5.68 2.06
CA ILE A 125 -6.62 4.59 1.94
C ILE A 125 -7.87 5.00 2.71
N SER A 126 -8.99 5.10 2.01
CA SER A 126 -10.30 5.33 2.64
C SER A 126 -10.68 4.16 3.55
N LEU A 127 -10.92 4.42 4.83
CA LEU A 127 -11.32 3.38 5.78
C LEU A 127 -12.73 2.80 5.51
N GLU A 128 -13.55 3.54 4.76
CA GLU A 128 -14.91 3.11 4.41
C GLU A 128 -14.94 2.22 3.16
N THR A 129 -14.13 2.58 2.16
CA THR A 129 -14.21 2.00 0.81
C THR A 129 -12.98 1.19 0.42
N GLY A 130 -11.84 1.44 1.06
CA GLY A 130 -10.52 0.93 0.68
C GLY A 130 -9.93 1.60 -0.57
N LEU A 131 -10.61 2.61 -1.14
CA LEU A 131 -10.09 3.34 -2.30
C LEU A 131 -8.87 4.19 -1.93
N ILE A 132 -7.95 4.30 -2.88
CA ILE A 132 -6.68 5.01 -2.75
C ILE A 132 -6.81 6.38 -3.44
N ALA A 133 -6.49 7.45 -2.71
CA ALA A 133 -6.49 8.80 -3.26
C ALA A 133 -5.15 9.50 -2.98
N SER A 134 -4.64 10.24 -3.97
CA SER A 134 -3.47 11.11 -3.75
C SER A 134 -3.84 12.26 -2.81
N VAL A 135 -2.97 12.55 -1.84
CA VAL A 135 -3.18 13.60 -0.84
C VAL A 135 -1.95 14.51 -0.72
N GLN A 136 -2.12 15.64 -0.05
CA GLN A 136 -1.00 16.53 0.26
C GLN A 136 -0.14 15.91 1.38
N PRO A 137 1.20 15.82 1.23
CA PRO A 137 2.08 15.18 2.22
C PRO A 137 2.13 15.85 3.61
N LYS A 138 1.54 17.04 3.75
CA LYS A 138 1.70 17.87 4.94
C LYS A 138 1.21 17.14 6.20
N GLY A 139 2.10 17.00 7.18
CA GLY A 139 1.79 16.40 8.48
C GLY A 139 1.74 14.87 8.47
N ILE A 140 2.05 14.24 7.33
CA ILE A 140 2.22 12.80 7.24
C ILE A 140 3.63 12.45 7.72
N ARG A 141 3.74 11.34 8.47
CA ARG A 141 5.01 10.70 8.79
C ARG A 141 4.93 9.22 8.43
N CYS A 142 6.01 8.68 7.90
CA CYS A 142 6.10 7.29 7.50
C CYS A 142 7.13 6.55 8.36
N THR A 143 6.89 5.28 8.65
CA THR A 143 7.87 4.43 9.32
C THR A 143 9.06 4.23 8.39
N ASN A 144 10.25 4.33 8.96
CA ASN A 144 11.51 3.97 8.36
C ASN A 144 11.55 2.45 8.10
N ALA A 145 11.78 2.03 6.85
CA ALA A 145 11.73 0.61 6.49
C ALA A 145 12.84 -0.23 7.15
N SER A 146 13.95 0.40 7.57
CA SER A 146 15.05 -0.25 8.29
C SER A 146 14.80 -0.35 9.80
N TRP A 147 13.74 0.27 10.33
CA TRP A 147 13.46 0.27 11.78
C TRP A 147 12.63 -0.95 12.16
N GLY A 148 13.28 -2.00 12.68
CA GLY A 148 12.63 -3.26 13.08
C GLY A 148 13.15 -4.51 12.36
N GLN A 149 14.20 -4.38 11.53
CA GLN A 149 15.02 -5.50 11.06
C GLN A 149 16.25 -5.72 11.95
#